data_AF-A0A9W9ZFV2-F1
#
_entry.id   AF-A0A9W9ZFV2-F1
#
_cell.length_a   1.000
_cell.length_b   1.000
_cell.length_c   1.000
_cell.angle_alpha   90.00
_cell.angle_beta   90.00
_cell.angle_gamma   90.00
#
_symmetry.space_group_name_H-M   'P 1'
#
loop_
_entity.id
_entity.type
_entity.pdbx_description
1 polymer ?
#
loop_
_entity_poly.entity_id
_entity_poly.type
_entity_poly.pdbx_seq_one_letter_code
_entity_poly.pdbx_strand_id
1 'polypeptide(L)'
;MARRGDRIRCTVMKRDGKVSVVFTLNGKKIIMKEGEDQIFMDADKPLYPYICMTDGGSALVNMCSMEDLDSKATAQSMEKRMTDMKEQFELSISGVKELIWESNKATNQKLETLLATLTDKRKDPAKV
;
A
#
# COMPACT_ATOMS: atom_id res chain seq x y z
N MET A 1 7.37 32.16 -5.64
CA MET A 1 8.34 31.44 -6.49
C MET A 1 8.39 29.99 -6.06
N ALA A 2 8.38 29.05 -7.00
CA ALA A 2 8.56 27.63 -6.74
C ALA A 2 10.05 27.30 -6.50
N ARG A 3 10.31 26.25 -5.70
CA ARG A 3 11.64 25.75 -5.33
C ARG A 3 11.83 24.31 -5.80
N ARG A 4 13.08 23.83 -5.79
CA ARG A 4 13.38 22.41 -6.04
C ARG A 4 12.57 21.52 -5.09
N GLY A 5 11.87 20.55 -5.65
CA GLY A 5 11.02 19.61 -4.90
C GLY A 5 9.56 20.06 -4.76
N ASP A 6 9.24 21.30 -5.13
CA ASP A 6 7.84 21.75 -5.14
C ASP A 6 7.01 21.00 -6.18
N ARG A 7 5.75 20.75 -5.83
CA ARG A 7 4.76 20.13 -6.69
C ARG A 7 3.77 21.17 -7.14
N ILE A 8 3.74 21.43 -8.45
CA ILE A 8 2.74 22.26 -9.10
C ILE A 8 1.67 21.34 -9.69
N ARG A 9 0.41 21.56 -9.34
CA ARG A 9 -0.73 20.87 -9.95
C ARG A 9 -1.63 21.88 -10.64
N CYS A 10 -1.97 21.58 -11.87
CA CYS A 10 -2.96 22.30 -12.67
C CYS A 10 -4.23 21.44 -12.74
N THR A 11 -5.37 22.02 -12.34
CA THR A 11 -6.68 21.38 -12.46
C THR A 11 -7.51 22.17 -13.45
N VAL A 12 -8.05 21.48 -14.45
CA VAL A 12 -8.81 22.07 -15.53
C VAL A 12 -10.26 21.61 -15.40
N MET A 13 -11.20 22.55 -15.40
CA MET A 13 -12.64 22.30 -15.40
C MET A 13 -13.26 22.92 -16.64
N LYS A 14 -13.80 22.10 -17.53
CA LYS A 14 -14.49 22.54 -18.74
C LYS A 14 -15.98 22.71 -18.45
N ARG A 15 -16.52 23.89 -18.77
CA ARG A 15 -17.95 24.22 -18.69
C ARG A 15 -18.32 25.01 -19.94
N ASP A 16 -19.21 24.49 -20.78
CA ASP A 16 -19.85 25.13 -21.94
C ASP A 16 -19.15 26.41 -22.47
N GLY A 17 -18.16 26.22 -23.35
CA GLY A 17 -17.41 27.32 -24.00
C GLY A 17 -16.35 28.01 -23.14
N LYS A 18 -16.16 27.57 -21.90
CA LYS A 18 -15.21 28.15 -20.94
C LYS A 18 -14.43 27.08 -20.20
N VAL A 19 -13.15 27.35 -19.98
CA VAL A 19 -12.28 26.48 -19.21
C VAL A 19 -11.77 27.23 -18.00
N SER A 20 -12.12 26.75 -16.81
CA SER A 20 -11.57 27.28 -15.56
C SER A 20 -10.32 26.49 -15.20
N VAL A 21 -9.26 27.19 -14.80
CA VAL A 21 -7.98 26.61 -14.44
C VAL A 21 -7.65 26.97 -13.00
N VAL A 22 -7.27 25.97 -12.21
CA VAL A 22 -6.83 26.16 -10.83
C VAL A 22 -5.41 25.62 -10.69
N PHE A 23 -4.47 26.48 -10.32
CA PHE A 23 -3.11 26.07 -9.97
C PHE A 23 -2.96 25.93 -8.46
N THR A 24 -2.25 24.89 -8.05
CA THR A 24 -1.83 24.70 -6.65
C THR A 24 -0.33 24.45 -6.58
N LEU A 25 0.30 24.98 -5.54
CA LEU A 25 1.71 24.76 -5.19
C LEU A 25 1.75 24.04 -3.84
N ASN A 26 2.27 22.81 -3.81
CA ASN A 26 2.31 21.97 -2.61
C ASN A 26 0.94 21.86 -1.91
N GLY A 27 -0.14 21.75 -2.70
CA GLY A 27 -1.52 21.65 -2.20
C GLY A 27 -2.18 22.99 -1.82
N LYS A 28 -1.46 24.12 -1.86
CA LYS A 28 -2.03 25.45 -1.61
C LYS A 28 -2.45 26.11 -2.92
N LYS A 29 -3.69 26.62 -3.00
CA LYS A 29 -4.21 27.34 -4.17
C LYS A 29 -3.39 28.60 -4.43
N ILE A 30 -2.97 28.78 -5.68
CA ILE A 30 -2.37 30.03 -6.15
C ILE A 30 -3.50 31.02 -6.44
N ILE A 31 -3.41 32.22 -5.89
CA ILE A 31 -4.38 33.29 -6.15
C ILE A 31 -3.98 33.96 -7.47
N MET A 32 -4.86 33.86 -8.46
CA MET A 32 -4.75 34.55 -9.74
C MET A 32 -5.59 35.82 -9.72
N LYS A 33 -5.30 36.79 -10.58
CA LYS A 33 -6.19 37.95 -10.71
C LYS A 33 -7.51 37.50 -11.33
N GLU A 34 -8.56 38.27 -11.06
CA GLU A 34 -9.88 38.01 -11.61
C GLU A 34 -9.82 37.92 -13.14
N GLY A 35 -10.33 36.82 -13.71
CA GLY A 35 -10.36 36.57 -15.14
C GLY A 35 -9.12 35.86 -15.71
N GLU A 36 -8.00 35.81 -14.98
CA GLU A 36 -6.81 35.04 -15.42
C GLU A 36 -6.98 33.53 -15.21
N ASP A 37 -7.93 33.11 -14.38
CA ASP A 37 -8.28 31.72 -14.10
C ASP A 37 -9.21 31.10 -15.17
N GLN A 38 -9.50 31.84 -16.24
CA GLN A 38 -10.48 31.49 -17.25
C GLN A 38 -9.90 31.58 -18.66
N ILE A 39 -9.95 30.47 -19.38
CA ILE A 39 -9.55 30.37 -20.78
C ILE A 39 -10.81 30.24 -21.63
N PHE A 40 -11.01 31.18 -22.54
CA PHE A 40 -12.05 31.10 -23.56
C PHE A 40 -11.56 30.22 -24.69
N MET A 41 -12.30 29.14 -24.98
CA MET A 41 -11.96 28.24 -26.08
C MET A 41 -13.21 27.61 -26.66
N ASP A 42 -13.13 27.22 -27.94
CA ASP A 42 -14.20 26.48 -28.59
C ASP A 42 -14.47 25.17 -27.83
N ALA A 43 -15.75 24.90 -27.57
CA ALA A 43 -16.18 23.79 -26.72
C ALA A 43 -15.75 22.41 -27.24
N ASP A 44 -15.37 22.28 -28.51
CA ASP A 44 -15.05 20.99 -29.14
C ASP A 44 -13.55 20.70 -29.28
N LYS A 45 -12.68 21.62 -28.84
CA LYS A 45 -11.24 21.40 -28.95
C LYS A 45 -10.68 20.63 -27.74
N PRO A 46 -9.85 19.60 -27.97
CA PRO A 46 -9.13 18.91 -26.91
C PRO A 46 -8.06 19.84 -26.29
N LEU A 47 -7.77 19.62 -25.01
CA LEU A 47 -6.71 20.31 -24.29
C LEU A 47 -5.52 19.38 -24.09
N TYR A 48 -4.32 19.89 -24.34
CA TYR A 48 -3.07 19.16 -24.12
C TYR A 48 -2.20 19.93 -23.11
N PRO A 49 -1.62 19.25 -22.12
CA PRO A 49 -0.70 19.88 -21.19
C PRO A 49 0.55 20.33 -21.95
N TYR A 50 0.93 21.60 -21.75
CA TYR A 50 2.15 22.17 -22.31
C TYR A 50 2.98 22.80 -21.20
N ILE A 51 4.28 22.53 -21.21
CA ILE A 51 5.24 23.11 -20.29
C ILE A 51 6.27 23.86 -21.11
N CYS A 52 6.36 25.17 -20.88
CA CYS A 52 7.42 26.00 -21.42
C CYS A 52 8.45 26.28 -20.32
N MET A 53 9.73 26.15 -20.65
CA MET A 53 10.82 26.66 -19.82
C MET A 53 11.31 27.93 -20.49
N THR A 54 11.28 29.06 -19.79
CA THR A 54 11.82 30.33 -20.31
C THR A 54 13.34 30.27 -20.40
N ASP A 55 13.90 30.96 -21.39
CA ASP A 55 15.29 30.89 -21.83
C ASP A 55 16.32 30.94 -20.69
N GLY A 56 17.25 29.96 -20.70
CA GLY A 56 18.41 29.90 -19.81
C GLY A 56 18.37 28.89 -18.67
N GLY A 57 17.25 28.17 -18.47
CA GLY A 57 17.13 27.13 -17.44
C GLY A 57 16.82 25.75 -18.00
N SER A 58 17.64 24.74 -17.68
CA SER A 58 17.27 23.34 -17.84
C SER A 58 16.59 22.85 -16.56
N ALA A 59 15.29 22.55 -16.63
CA ALA A 59 14.57 21.92 -15.53
C ALA A 59 14.17 20.49 -15.92
N LEU A 60 14.53 19.52 -15.07
CA LEU A 60 13.97 18.19 -15.16
C LEU A 60 12.59 18.22 -14.50
N VAL A 61 11.55 18.13 -15.32
CA VAL A 61 10.15 18.10 -14.87
C VAL A 61 9.60 16.70 -15.11
N ASN A 62 9.02 16.11 -14.06
CA ASN A 62 8.30 14.85 -14.17
C ASN A 62 6.80 15.13 -14.29
N MET A 63 6.19 14.78 -15.41
CA MET A 63 4.73 14.83 -15.58
C MET A 63 4.13 13.52 -15.09
N CYS A 64 3.12 13.62 -14.23
CA CYS A 64 2.37 12.46 -13.77
C CYS A 64 0.89 12.72 -14.02
N SER A 65 0.21 11.75 -14.65
CA SER A 65 -1.25 11.75 -14.65
C SER A 65 -1.76 11.42 -13.24
N MET A 66 -3.01 11.76 -12.93
CA MET A 66 -3.60 11.45 -11.63
C MET A 66 -3.65 9.94 -11.39
N GLU A 67 -3.88 9.18 -12.46
CA GLU A 67 -3.89 7.70 -12.48
C GLU A 67 -2.53 7.12 -12.04
N ASP A 68 -1.41 7.74 -12.42
CA ASP A 68 -0.06 7.29 -12.03
C ASP A 68 0.24 7.49 -10.54
N LEU A 69 -0.36 8.51 -9.92
CA LEU A 69 -0.13 8.85 -8.51
C LEU A 69 -0.98 7.98 -7.58
N ASP A 70 -2.24 7.76 -7.93
CA ASP A 70 -3.15 6.90 -7.16
C ASP A 70 -2.69 5.44 -7.25
N SER A 71 -2.22 4.99 -8.41
CA SER A 71 -1.68 3.63 -8.58
C SER A 71 -0.45 3.38 -7.70
N LYS A 72 0.48 4.35 -7.61
CA LYS A 72 1.69 4.22 -6.78
C LYS A 72 1.40 4.29 -5.28
N ALA A 73 0.52 5.20 -4.86
CA ALA A 73 0.13 5.30 -3.46
C ALA A 73 -0.62 4.03 -2.99
N THR A 74 -1.48 3.49 -3.85
CA THR A 74 -2.22 2.25 -3.57
C THR A 74 -1.28 1.04 -3.52
N ALA A 75 -0.32 0.95 -4.45
CA ALA A 75 0.69 -0.10 -4.45
C ALA A 75 1.53 -0.10 -3.16
N GLN A 76 2.04 1.07 -2.74
CA GLN A 76 2.80 1.20 -1.49
C GLN A 76 1.96 0.84 -0.26
N SER A 77 0.69 1.22 -0.24
CA SER A 77 -0.22 0.83 0.85
C SER A 77 -0.50 -0.68 0.87
N MET A 78 -0.61 -1.32 -0.30
CA MET A 78 -0.82 -2.75 -0.40
C MET A 78 0.43 -3.53 0.00
N GLU A 79 1.61 -3.09 -0.43
CA GLU A 79 2.90 -3.67 -0.01
C GLU A 79 3.04 -3.68 1.51
N LYS A 80 2.76 -2.54 2.15
CA LYS A 80 2.79 -2.45 3.62
C LYS A 80 1.82 -3.45 4.28
N ARG A 81 0.59 -3.55 3.78
CA ARG A 81 -0.40 -4.51 4.30
C ARG A 81 0.03 -5.95 4.08
N MET A 82 0.68 -6.27 2.97
CA MET A 82 1.22 -7.62 2.73
C MET A 82 2.35 -7.96 3.68
N THR A 83 3.25 -7.01 3.99
CA THR A 83 4.31 -7.24 4.99
C THR A 83 3.73 -7.46 6.38
N ASP A 84 2.80 -6.61 6.82
CA ASP A 84 2.16 -6.75 8.14
C ASP A 84 1.42 -8.10 8.25
N MET A 85 0.71 -8.50 7.18
CA MET A 85 0.00 -9.77 7.12
C MET A 85 0.96 -10.96 7.13
N LYS A 86 2.08 -10.87 6.42
CA LYS A 86 3.12 -11.91 6.41
C LYS A 86 3.69 -12.12 7.82
N GLU A 87 3.99 -11.04 8.53
CA GLU A 87 4.49 -11.11 9.91
C GLU A 87 3.47 -11.79 10.85
N GLN A 88 2.18 -11.45 10.73
CA GLN A 88 1.13 -12.11 11.51
C GLN A 88 0.98 -13.59 11.20
N PHE A 89 1.11 -13.98 9.93
CA PHE A 89 1.08 -15.38 9.54
C PHE A 89 2.27 -16.16 10.10
N GLU A 90 3.49 -15.60 10.05
CA GLU A 90 4.69 -16.23 10.62
C GLU A 90 4.55 -16.43 12.13
N LEU A 91 4.03 -15.44 12.86
CA LEU A 91 3.72 -15.56 14.29
C LEU A 91 2.70 -16.67 14.56
N SER A 92 1.63 -16.73 13.76
CA SER A 92 0.58 -17.75 13.89
C SER A 92 1.13 -19.16 13.60
N ILE A 93 1.97 -19.31 12.57
CA ILE A 93 2.64 -20.57 12.24
C ILE A 93 3.55 -21.01 13.41
N SER A 94 4.30 -20.08 14.00
CA SER A 94 5.12 -20.38 15.18
C SER A 94 4.29 -20.91 16.34
N GLY A 95 3.18 -20.23 16.67
CA GLY A 95 2.28 -20.66 17.75
C GLY A 95 1.65 -22.03 17.51
N VAL A 96 1.22 -22.32 16.27
CA VAL A 96 0.69 -23.64 15.90
C VAL A 96 1.75 -24.73 16.03
N LYS A 97 3.00 -24.47 15.64
CA LYS A 97 4.10 -25.43 15.81
C LYS A 97 4.33 -25.78 17.27
N GLU A 98 4.28 -24.77 18.15
CA GLU A 98 4.47 -24.95 19.59
C GLU A 98 3.35 -25.80 20.20
N LEU A 99 2.09 -25.50 19.87
CA LEU A 99 0.93 -26.30 20.29
C LEU A 99 1.01 -27.77 19.81
N ILE A 100 1.41 -27.98 18.56
CA ILE A 100 1.60 -29.34 18.02
C ILE A 100 2.72 -30.07 18.77
N TRP A 101 3.82 -29.38 19.07
CA TRP A 101 4.93 -29.96 19.81
C TRP A 101 4.54 -30.39 21.23
N GLU A 102 3.83 -29.52 21.96
CA GLU A 102 3.34 -29.84 23.31
C GLU A 102 2.35 -31.01 23.31
N SER A 103 1.40 -31.01 22.36
CA SER A 103 0.42 -32.09 22.21
C SER A 103 1.10 -33.44 21.89
N ASN A 104 2.07 -33.45 20.98
CA ASN A 104 2.84 -34.66 20.64
C ASN A 104 3.64 -35.16 21.84
N LYS A 105 4.28 -34.26 22.58
CA LYS A 105 5.04 -34.61 23.79
C LYS A 105 4.13 -35.27 24.84
N ALA A 106 2.97 -34.67 25.11
CA ALA A 106 2.00 -35.22 26.07
C ALA A 106 1.46 -36.59 25.62
N THR A 107 1.20 -36.75 24.32
CA THR A 107 0.70 -38.01 23.75
C THR A 107 1.76 -39.11 23.86
N ASN A 108 3.02 -38.82 23.54
CA ASN A 108 4.13 -39.76 23.67
C ASN A 108 4.35 -40.18 25.13
N GLN A 109 4.28 -39.25 26.09
CA GLN A 109 4.38 -39.58 27.51
C GLN A 109 3.27 -40.52 27.99
N LYS A 110 2.03 -40.31 27.53
CA LYS A 110 0.91 -41.23 27.82
C LYS A 110 1.17 -42.62 27.23
N LEU A 111 1.71 -42.67 26.01
CA LEU A 111 2.03 -43.91 25.31
C LEU A 111 3.09 -44.72 26.06
N GLU A 112 4.17 -44.08 26.50
CA GLU A 112 5.22 -44.69 27.34
C GLU A 112 4.66 -45.22 28.67
N THR A 113 3.78 -44.45 29.32
CA THR A 113 3.15 -44.87 30.58
C THR A 113 2.28 -46.12 30.38
N LEU A 114 1.49 -46.15 29.30
CA LEU A 114 0.66 -47.32 28.96
C LEU A 114 1.53 -48.54 28.64
N LEU A 115 2.61 -48.37 27.88
CA LEU A 115 3.57 -49.44 27.59
C LEU A 115 4.19 -49.99 28.87
N ALA A 116 4.63 -49.14 29.79
CA ALA A 116 5.18 -49.58 31.07
C ALA A 116 4.17 -50.42 31.87
N THR A 117 2.92 -49.96 32.01
CA THR A 117 1.86 -50.73 32.70
C THR A 117 1.53 -52.06 32.04
N LEU A 118 1.56 -52.15 30.70
CA LEU A 118 1.33 -53.41 29.98
C LEU A 118 2.51 -54.38 30.15
N THR A 119 3.73 -53.85 30.25
CA THR A 119 4.94 -54.67 30.40
C THR A 119 5.04 -55.25 31.82
N ASP A 120 4.65 -54.49 32.85
CA ASP A 120 4.54 -55.00 34.23
C ASP A 120 3.45 -56.05 34.38
N LYS A 121 2.27 -55.86 33.77
CA LYS A 121 1.20 -56.87 33.77
C LYS A 121 1.59 -58.18 33.07
N ARG A 122 2.58 -58.18 32.18
CA ARG A 122 3.13 -59.40 31.56
C ARG A 122 4.15 -60.13 32.44
N LYS A 123 4.74 -59.46 33.44
CA LYS A 123 5.72 -60.07 34.34
C LYS A 123 5.10 -60.86 35.51
N ASP A 124 3.80 -60.69 35.77
CA ASP A 124 3.01 -61.53 36.67
C ASP A 124 2.04 -62.44 35.87
N PRO A 125 2.49 -63.61 35.37
CA PRO A 125 1.58 -64.64 34.87
C PRO A 125 0.94 -65.49 35.99
N ALA A 126 1.13 -65.17 37.27
CA ALA A 126 0.68 -66.00 38.39
C ALA A 126 -0.57 -65.45 39.09
N LYS A 127 -1.74 -65.63 38.45
CA LYS A 127 -3.08 -65.86 39.04
C LYS A 127 -4.14 -65.49 38.00
N VAL A 128 -4.53 -66.45 37.17
CA VAL A 128 -5.87 -67.07 37.06
C VAL A 128 -5.71 -68.29 36.17
#